data_AF-A0A162Q9D1-F1
#
_entry.id   AF-A0A162Q9D1-F1
#
_cell.length_a   1.000
_cell.length_b   1.000
_cell.length_c   1.000
_cell.angle_alpha   90.00
_cell.angle_beta   90.00
_cell.angle_gamma   90.00
#
_symmetry.space_group_name_H-M   'P 1'
#
loop_
_entity.id
_entity.type
_entity.pdbx_description
1 polymer ?
#
loop_
_entity_poly.entity_id
_entity_poly.type
_entity_poly.pdbx_seq_one_letter_code
_entity_poly.pdbx_strand_id
1 'polypeptide(L)'
;MGSFLGDHAITSQGSSFLQWIQATGLTCWNELLAFGIPTFLSGGSGTLRSSVIDLFLSTSPLLNPSMQIRSDLSLGSDHKMVNLTFTPYVSPPPPPTNHPRLLWNLSGLAQPDTLKIYIDTASGSLDNLTEQFSAFLSSSSPPPVDSLCSAFAQAIYDALDTAVGRRTPRTMQKYWFWSVDLQDAMDLRERSYQHWRHSSGLQKAICWMRHQDACHAVRLSVQRR
;
A
#
# COMPACT_ATOMS: atom_id res chain seq x y z
N MET A 1 -5.57 -14.50 15.24
CA MET A 1 -4.64 -14.84 16.36
C MET A 1 -5.41 -15.11 17.66
N GLY A 2 -6.63 -15.66 17.56
CA GLY A 2 -7.48 -16.00 18.69
C GLY A 2 -7.60 -14.90 19.74
N SER A 3 -7.53 -15.33 21.00
CA SER A 3 -7.63 -14.51 22.19
C SER A 3 -6.64 -13.36 22.25
N PHE A 4 -5.48 -13.43 21.58
CA PHE A 4 -4.53 -12.31 21.53
C PHE A 4 -5.14 -11.07 20.88
N LEU A 5 -6.01 -11.22 19.88
CA LEU A 5 -6.69 -10.08 19.24
C LEU A 5 -8.16 -9.96 19.63
N GLY A 6 -8.64 -10.81 20.54
CA GLY A 6 -10.08 -10.99 20.77
C GLY A 6 -10.82 -11.59 19.58
N ASP A 7 -10.11 -12.29 18.69
CA ASP A 7 -10.70 -13.00 17.55
C ASP A 7 -11.15 -14.40 17.95
N HIS A 8 -12.16 -14.95 17.26
CA HIS A 8 -12.73 -16.26 17.58
C HIS A 8 -11.86 -17.43 17.10
N ALA A 9 -11.07 -17.21 16.04
CA ALA A 9 -10.30 -18.28 15.40
C ALA A 9 -8.81 -18.24 15.76
N ILE A 10 -8.27 -19.40 16.13
CA ILE A 10 -6.84 -19.68 16.18
C ILE A 10 -6.48 -20.55 14.98
N THR A 11 -5.50 -20.12 14.20
CA THR A 11 -4.98 -20.85 13.05
C THR A 11 -3.49 -21.08 13.24
N SER A 12 -2.92 -22.10 12.60
CA SER A 12 -1.47 -22.35 12.63
C SER A 12 -0.67 -21.13 12.16
N GLN A 13 -1.12 -20.49 11.09
CA GLN A 13 -0.54 -19.24 10.58
C GLN A 13 -0.61 -18.12 11.63
N GLY A 14 -1.74 -17.96 12.31
CA GLY A 14 -1.90 -16.98 13.38
C GLY A 14 -0.95 -17.23 14.56
N SER A 15 -0.76 -18.50 14.94
CA SER A 15 0.17 -18.87 16.01
C SER A 15 1.62 -18.57 15.63
N SER A 16 2.04 -18.94 14.42
CA SER A 16 3.40 -18.63 13.93
C SER A 16 3.65 -17.12 13.84
N PHE A 17 2.64 -16.37 13.39
CA PHE A 17 2.75 -14.92 13.29
C PHE A 17 2.85 -14.24 14.67
N LEU A 18 2.06 -14.70 15.64
CA LEU A 18 2.16 -14.24 17.03
C LEU A 18 3.55 -14.52 17.63
N GLN A 19 4.08 -15.72 17.40
CA GLN A 19 5.43 -16.08 17.88
C GLN A 19 6.49 -15.15 17.28
N TRP A 20 6.38 -14.79 16.00
CA TRP A 20 7.28 -13.85 15.35
C TRP A 20 7.17 -12.43 15.93
N ILE A 21 5.95 -11.92 16.18
CA ILE A 21 5.72 -10.63 16.84
C ILE A 21 6.43 -10.60 18.21
N GLN A 22 6.26 -11.66 19.01
CA GLN A 22 6.88 -11.76 20.33
C GLN A 22 8.40 -11.85 20.26
N ALA A 23 8.95 -12.66 19.34
CA ALA A 23 10.39 -12.83 19.18
C ALA A 23 11.11 -11.55 18.70
N THR A 24 10.41 -10.70 17.94
CA THR A 24 10.95 -9.44 17.41
C THR A 24 10.70 -8.24 18.32
N GLY A 25 9.95 -8.41 19.41
CA GLY A 25 9.57 -7.32 20.31
C GLY A 25 8.64 -6.30 19.66
N LEU A 26 7.87 -6.71 18.64
CA LEU A 26 6.89 -5.84 18.00
C LEU A 26 5.67 -5.62 18.91
N THR A 27 5.25 -4.36 19.03
CA THR A 27 3.98 -4.01 19.67
C THR A 27 2.86 -4.16 18.64
N CYS A 28 1.81 -4.92 18.98
CA CYS A 28 0.60 -5.02 18.18
C CYS A 28 -0.46 -4.04 18.70
N TRP A 29 -0.69 -2.94 17.98
CA TRP A 29 -1.58 -1.87 18.46
C TRP A 29 -3.05 -2.24 18.41
N ASN A 30 -3.44 -3.20 17.58
CA ASN A 30 -4.82 -3.70 17.53
C ASN A 30 -5.21 -4.40 18.84
N GLU A 31 -4.27 -5.14 19.46
CA GLU A 31 -4.50 -5.79 20.74
C GLU A 31 -4.74 -4.74 21.84
N LEU A 32 -3.95 -3.66 21.86
CA LEU A 32 -4.05 -2.62 22.88
C LEU A 32 -5.22 -1.65 22.70
N LEU A 33 -5.56 -1.30 21.45
CA LEU A 33 -6.46 -0.17 21.15
C LEU A 33 -7.81 -0.58 20.56
N ALA A 34 -7.93 -1.80 20.05
CA ALA A 34 -9.13 -2.26 19.33
C ALA A 34 -9.40 -3.76 19.55
N PHE A 35 -9.15 -4.24 20.76
CA PHE A 35 -9.31 -5.64 21.12
C PHE A 35 -10.70 -6.18 20.78
N GLY A 36 -10.76 -7.28 20.03
CA GLY A 36 -11.99 -7.97 19.66
C GLY A 36 -12.86 -7.22 18.64
N ILE A 37 -12.42 -6.07 18.15
CA ILE A 37 -13.18 -5.31 17.15
C ILE A 37 -12.77 -5.81 15.76
N PRO A 38 -13.69 -6.41 14.97
CA PRO A 38 -13.32 -7.06 13.72
C PRO A 38 -13.00 -6.04 12.62
N THR A 39 -11.89 -6.28 11.92
CA THR A 39 -11.45 -5.52 10.74
C THR A 39 -11.96 -6.12 9.43
N PHE A 40 -12.44 -7.36 9.47
CA PHE A 40 -12.98 -8.07 8.33
C PHE A 40 -14.33 -8.70 8.67
N LEU A 41 -15.27 -8.63 7.72
CA LEU A 41 -16.61 -9.21 7.81
C LEU A 41 -16.93 -9.99 6.52
N SER A 42 -17.03 -11.30 6.62
CA SER A 42 -17.52 -12.14 5.53
C SER A 42 -19.02 -12.37 5.69
N GLY A 43 -19.79 -11.96 4.68
CA GLY A 43 -21.23 -12.15 4.60
C GLY A 43 -21.59 -13.10 3.47
N GLY A 44 -21.83 -14.38 3.82
CA GLY A 44 -22.37 -15.39 2.93
C GLY A 44 -23.25 -16.38 3.70
N SER A 45 -24.48 -16.60 3.24
CA SER A 45 -25.41 -17.64 3.72
C SER A 45 -25.63 -17.73 5.24
N GLY A 46 -26.19 -16.68 5.85
CA GLY A 46 -26.85 -16.77 7.17
C GLY A 46 -25.93 -16.78 8.40
N THR A 47 -24.60 -16.83 8.25
CA THR A 47 -23.66 -16.63 9.37
C THR A 47 -22.71 -15.49 9.06
N LEU A 48 -22.73 -14.44 9.90
CA LEU A 48 -21.76 -13.35 9.81
C LEU A 48 -20.45 -13.86 10.41
N ARG A 49 -19.44 -14.09 9.57
CA ARG A 49 -18.08 -14.39 10.05
C ARG A 49 -17.31 -13.09 10.15
N SER A 50 -16.58 -12.92 11.24
CA SER A 50 -15.76 -11.75 11.48
C SER A 50 -14.37 -12.16 11.93
N SER A 51 -13.36 -11.39 11.52
CA SER A 51 -11.97 -11.64 11.89
C SER A 51 -11.21 -10.34 12.11
N VAL A 52 -10.10 -10.42 12.85
CA VAL A 52 -9.15 -9.32 13.02
C VAL A 52 -7.88 -9.68 12.26
N ILE A 53 -7.72 -9.12 11.07
CA ILE A 53 -6.64 -9.49 10.13
C ILE A 53 -5.86 -8.29 9.57
N ASP A 54 -6.33 -7.06 9.79
CA ASP A 54 -5.65 -5.84 9.38
C ASP A 54 -4.95 -5.21 10.59
N LEU A 55 -3.61 -5.25 10.62
CA LEU A 55 -2.83 -5.03 11.84
C LEU A 55 -1.84 -3.89 11.72
N PHE A 56 -1.70 -3.12 12.80
CA PHE A 56 -0.65 -2.13 12.99
C PHE A 56 0.40 -2.66 13.96
N LEU A 57 1.63 -2.77 13.48
CA LEU A 57 2.79 -3.24 14.25
C LEU A 57 3.88 -2.15 14.28
N SER A 58 4.54 -1.96 15.41
CA SER A 58 5.73 -1.12 15.50
C SER A 58 6.73 -1.64 16.52
N THR A 59 8.01 -1.33 16.31
CA THR A 59 9.07 -1.50 17.32
C THR A 59 9.18 -0.29 18.26
N SER A 60 8.70 0.88 17.81
CA SER A 60 8.76 2.13 18.57
C SER A 60 7.46 2.40 19.32
N PRO A 61 7.51 2.98 20.52
CA PRO A 61 6.33 3.44 21.21
C PRO A 61 5.66 4.57 20.42
N LEU A 62 4.33 4.54 20.36
CA LEU A 62 3.52 5.62 19.80
C LEU A 62 3.05 6.53 20.95
N LEU A 63 3.13 7.85 20.76
CA LEU A 63 2.61 8.81 21.75
C LEU A 63 1.14 9.10 21.45
N ASN A 64 0.31 9.10 22.49
CA ASN A 64 -1.14 9.34 22.41
C ASN A 64 -1.83 8.53 21.29
N PRO A 65 -1.59 7.21 21.18
CA PRO A 65 -2.15 6.44 20.08
C PRO A 65 -3.65 6.24 20.28
N SER A 66 -4.41 6.32 19.19
CA SER A 66 -5.84 6.09 19.14
C SER A 66 -6.17 5.30 17.89
N MET A 67 -6.97 4.25 18.04
CA MET A 67 -7.41 3.41 16.93
C MET A 67 -8.93 3.47 16.78
N GLN A 68 -9.39 3.64 15.55
CA GLN A 68 -10.80 3.59 15.22
C GLN A 68 -11.04 2.64 14.05
N ILE A 69 -11.82 1.59 14.29
CA ILE A 69 -12.30 0.70 13.24
C ILE A 69 -13.67 1.20 12.80
N ARG A 70 -13.72 1.75 11.59
CA ARG A 70 -14.90 2.41 11.04
C ARG A 70 -15.87 1.37 10.51
N SER A 71 -17.07 1.32 11.09
CA SER A 71 -18.21 0.57 10.56
C SER A 71 -19.22 1.45 9.82
N ASP A 72 -18.99 2.75 9.84
CA ASP A 72 -19.81 3.82 9.28
C ASP A 72 -19.23 4.35 7.98
N LEU A 73 -18.37 3.60 7.29
CA LEU A 73 -17.87 3.94 5.96
C LEU A 73 -17.96 2.72 5.06
N SER A 74 -18.41 2.90 3.81
CA SER A 74 -18.42 1.83 2.81
C SER A 74 -17.28 1.97 1.83
N LEU A 75 -16.27 1.15 2.07
CA LEU A 75 -15.18 0.99 1.12
C LEU A 75 -15.53 0.05 -0.04
N GLY A 76 -16.76 -0.50 -0.08
CA GLY A 76 -17.12 -1.55 -1.04
C GLY A 76 -16.33 -2.84 -0.86
N SER A 77 -15.78 -3.06 0.34
CA SER A 77 -14.98 -4.22 0.74
C SER A 77 -15.59 -4.85 1.98
N ASP A 78 -15.32 -6.15 2.15
CA ASP A 78 -15.48 -6.91 3.38
C ASP A 78 -14.48 -6.52 4.47
N HIS A 79 -13.40 -5.80 4.12
CA HIS A 79 -12.52 -5.13 5.08
C HIS A 79 -13.09 -3.78 5.52
N LYS A 80 -12.95 -3.50 6.80
CA LYS A 80 -13.25 -2.20 7.43
C LYS A 80 -12.04 -1.30 7.37
N MET A 81 -12.30 0.00 7.27
CA MET A 81 -11.26 1.01 7.46
C MET A 81 -10.77 0.99 8.90
N VAL A 82 -9.45 0.91 9.08
CA VAL A 82 -8.81 1.00 10.39
C VAL A 82 -7.93 2.24 10.41
N ASN A 83 -8.28 3.19 11.27
CA ASN A 83 -7.53 4.43 11.45
C ASN A 83 -6.68 4.32 12.71
N LEU A 84 -5.37 4.45 12.58
CA LEU A 84 -4.45 4.65 13.70
C LEU A 84 -3.95 6.09 13.67
N THR A 85 -4.23 6.85 14.72
CA THR A 85 -3.74 8.22 14.92
C THR A 85 -2.77 8.21 16.08
N PHE A 86 -1.63 8.88 15.94
CA PHE A 86 -0.63 8.99 16.99
C PHE A 86 0.24 10.22 16.78
N THR A 87 0.91 10.66 17.83
CA THR A 87 2.02 11.60 17.74
C THR A 87 3.33 10.79 17.57
N PRO A 88 4.13 11.06 16.53
CA PRO A 88 5.44 10.41 16.38
C PRO A 88 6.32 10.72 17.59
N TYR A 89 6.97 9.69 18.15
CA TYR A 89 7.92 9.88 19.26
C TYR A 89 9.13 10.75 18.84
N VAL A 90 9.55 10.61 17.58
CA VAL A 90 10.54 11.47 16.93
C VAL A 90 9.86 12.08 15.71
N SER A 91 10.03 13.39 15.50
CA SER A 91 9.60 14.01 14.25
C SER A 91 10.25 13.26 13.09
N PRO A 92 9.48 12.80 12.08
CA PRO A 92 10.10 12.21 10.91
C PRO A 92 11.11 13.22 10.35
N PRO A 93 12.30 12.77 9.90
CA PRO A 93 13.23 13.66 9.24
C PRO A 93 12.48 14.40 8.12
N PRO A 94 12.80 15.69 7.87
CA PRO A 94 12.20 16.39 6.76
C PRO A 94 12.35 15.53 5.50
N PRO A 95 11.32 15.44 4.65
CA PRO A 95 11.40 14.65 3.44
C PRO A 95 12.69 15.04 2.72
N PRO A 96 13.54 14.07 2.32
CA PRO A 96 14.82 14.37 1.73
C PRO A 96 14.61 15.34 0.56
N THR A 97 15.29 16.49 0.61
CA THR A 97 15.20 17.51 -0.45
C THR A 97 15.65 16.96 -1.81
N ASN A 98 16.42 15.87 -1.79
CA ASN A 98 17.08 15.26 -2.95
C ASN A 98 16.60 13.84 -3.28
N HIS A 99 15.31 13.52 -3.09
CA HIS A 99 14.73 12.42 -3.87
C HIS A 99 13.44 12.85 -4.59
N PRO A 100 13.53 13.75 -5.59
CA PRO A 100 12.62 13.60 -6.70
C PRO A 100 12.87 12.21 -7.29
N ARG A 101 11.82 11.40 -7.44
CA ARG A 101 11.85 10.20 -8.29
C ARG A 101 12.64 10.56 -9.56
N LEU A 102 13.75 9.87 -9.80
CA LEU A 102 14.50 10.09 -11.03
C LEU A 102 13.60 9.74 -12.21
N LEU A 103 13.53 10.63 -13.19
CA LEU A 103 12.77 10.43 -14.41
C LEU A 103 13.70 10.60 -15.59
N TRP A 104 13.44 9.85 -16.65
CA TRP A 104 14.19 9.87 -17.90
C TRP A 104 13.25 10.01 -19.08
N ASN A 105 13.77 10.43 -20.22
CA ASN A 105 13.01 10.53 -21.47
C ASN A 105 12.93 9.16 -22.18
N LEU A 106 12.26 8.19 -21.54
CA LEU A 106 12.24 6.79 -22.00
C LEU A 106 11.71 6.60 -23.44
N SER A 107 10.91 7.54 -23.97
CA SER A 107 10.50 7.53 -25.38
C SER A 107 11.69 7.56 -26.34
N GLY A 108 12.86 8.08 -25.91
CA GLY A 108 14.09 8.07 -26.69
C GLY A 108 14.63 6.66 -26.96
N LEU A 109 14.32 5.67 -26.11
CA LEU A 109 14.73 4.27 -26.31
C LEU A 109 14.01 3.60 -27.49
N ALA A 110 12.98 4.22 -28.06
CA ALA A 110 12.38 3.75 -29.30
C ALA A 110 13.31 3.94 -30.52
N GLN A 111 14.32 4.80 -30.41
CA GLN A 111 15.32 5.02 -31.45
C GLN A 111 16.44 3.97 -31.35
N PRO A 112 16.76 3.23 -32.42
CA PRO A 112 17.76 2.16 -32.38
C PRO A 112 19.14 2.60 -31.87
N ASP A 113 19.61 3.79 -32.28
CA ASP A 113 20.93 4.30 -31.88
C ASP A 113 20.98 4.60 -30.37
N THR A 114 19.92 5.22 -29.84
CA THR A 114 19.77 5.51 -28.41
C THR A 114 19.67 4.23 -27.59
N LEU A 115 18.91 3.25 -28.07
CA LEU A 115 18.81 1.94 -27.43
C LEU A 115 20.17 1.24 -27.39
N LYS A 116 20.95 1.33 -28.48
CA LYS A 116 22.30 0.75 -28.54
C LYS A 116 23.22 1.39 -27.51
N ILE A 117 23.23 2.72 -27.39
CA ILE A 117 24.02 3.44 -26.37
C ILE A 117 23.64 2.97 -24.96
N TYR A 118 22.35 2.81 -24.67
CA TYR A 118 21.88 2.28 -23.39
C TYR A 118 22.41 0.87 -23.13
N ILE A 119 22.27 -0.05 -24.09
CA ILE A 119 22.72 -1.44 -23.95
C ILE A 119 24.23 -1.50 -23.76
N ASP A 120 25.01 -0.80 -24.57
CA ASP A 120 26.47 -0.82 -24.51
C ASP A 120 26.96 -0.27 -23.14
N THR A 121 26.36 0.82 -22.66
CA THR A 121 26.73 1.45 -21.37
C THR A 121 26.32 0.58 -20.18
N ALA A 122 25.11 0.00 -20.21
CA ALA A 122 24.61 -0.88 -19.15
C ALA A 122 25.42 -2.18 -19.10
N SER A 123 25.72 -2.80 -20.24
CA SER A 123 26.45 -4.07 -20.30
C SER A 123 27.84 -3.92 -19.69
N GLY A 124 28.60 -2.88 -20.06
CA GLY A 124 29.94 -2.65 -19.48
C GLY A 124 29.92 -2.49 -17.96
N SER A 125 28.87 -1.86 -17.41
CA SER A 125 28.74 -1.69 -15.95
C SER A 125 28.27 -2.98 -15.24
N LEU A 126 27.38 -3.75 -15.88
CA LEU A 126 26.84 -5.00 -15.34
C LEU A 126 27.84 -6.16 -15.42
N ASP A 127 28.74 -6.16 -16.40
CA ASP A 127 29.81 -7.17 -16.49
C ASP A 127 30.73 -7.10 -15.26
N ASN A 128 31.13 -5.89 -14.85
CA ASN A 128 31.91 -5.67 -13.62
C ASN A 128 31.16 -6.11 -12.35
N LEU A 129 29.83 -5.92 -12.31
CA LEU A 129 29.03 -6.41 -11.18
C LEU A 129 28.93 -7.93 -11.18
N THR A 130 28.80 -8.55 -12.34
CA THR A 130 28.74 -10.01 -12.49
C THR A 130 30.02 -10.68 -11.98
N GLU A 131 31.18 -10.07 -12.23
CA GLU A 131 32.46 -10.52 -11.67
C GLU A 131 32.46 -10.43 -10.13
N GLN A 132 32.01 -9.31 -9.56
CA GLN A 132 31.88 -9.15 -8.11
C GLN A 132 30.92 -10.19 -7.48
N PHE A 133 29.77 -10.44 -8.10
CA PHE A 133 28.84 -11.47 -7.64
C PHE A 133 29.47 -12.86 -7.66
N SER A 134 30.21 -13.20 -8.73
CA SER A 134 30.89 -14.48 -8.87
C SER A 134 31.96 -14.68 -7.79
N ALA A 135 32.68 -13.62 -7.43
CA ALA A 135 33.65 -13.63 -6.34
C ALA A 135 32.98 -13.88 -4.98
N PHE A 136 31.83 -13.24 -4.71
CA PHE A 136 31.09 -13.46 -3.46
C PHE A 136 30.47 -14.84 -3.34
N LEU A 137 29.94 -15.40 -4.43
CA LEU A 137 29.42 -16.78 -4.45
C LEU A 137 30.51 -17.82 -4.15
N SER A 138 31.76 -17.48 -4.42
CA SER A 138 32.93 -18.31 -4.12
C SER A 138 33.50 -18.07 -2.72
N SER A 139 32.95 -17.09 -1.98
CA SER A 139 33.40 -16.72 -0.63
C SER A 139 32.51 -17.35 0.46
N SER A 140 33.05 -17.53 1.66
CA SER A 140 32.28 -17.95 2.85
C SER A 140 31.62 -16.78 3.59
N SER A 141 31.88 -15.54 3.17
CA SER A 141 31.32 -14.33 3.77
C SER A 141 29.96 -13.99 3.15
N PRO A 142 29.01 -13.45 3.94
CA PRO A 142 27.75 -12.95 3.38
C PRO A 142 28.02 -11.80 2.41
N PRO A 143 27.34 -11.76 1.24
CA PRO A 143 27.52 -10.68 0.29
C PRO A 143 26.98 -9.35 0.84
N PRO A 144 27.60 -8.21 0.49
CA PRO A 144 27.10 -6.89 0.87
C PRO A 144 25.89 -6.50 0.00
N VAL A 145 24.73 -7.09 0.30
CA VAL A 145 23.50 -6.98 -0.52
C VAL A 145 23.12 -5.53 -0.81
N ASP A 146 23.13 -4.66 0.18
CA ASP A 146 22.73 -3.25 -0.01
C ASP A 146 23.67 -2.51 -0.96
N SER A 147 24.97 -2.77 -0.87
CA SER A 147 25.97 -2.16 -1.77
C SER A 147 25.82 -2.68 -3.20
N LEU A 148 25.56 -3.98 -3.36
CA LEU A 148 25.33 -4.61 -4.66
C LEU A 148 24.03 -4.09 -5.31
N CYS A 149 22.95 -3.99 -4.54
CA CYS A 149 21.69 -3.39 -5.01
C CYS A 149 21.88 -1.93 -5.43
N SER A 150 22.65 -1.16 -4.65
CA SER A 150 22.95 0.24 -4.97
C SER A 150 23.76 0.36 -6.25
N ALA A 151 24.78 -0.47 -6.43
CA ALA A 151 25.61 -0.45 -7.63
C ALA A 151 24.85 -0.90 -8.89
N PHE A 152 23.98 -1.91 -8.76
CA PHE A 152 23.09 -2.34 -9.84
C PHE A 152 22.13 -1.22 -10.26
N ALA A 153 21.49 -0.55 -9.30
CA ALA A 153 20.64 0.60 -9.59
C ALA A 153 21.41 1.73 -10.27
N GLN A 154 22.63 2.03 -9.79
CA GLN A 154 23.48 3.07 -10.35
C GLN A 154 23.88 2.77 -11.80
N ALA A 155 24.23 1.52 -12.13
CA ALA A 155 24.54 1.11 -13.50
C ALA A 155 23.39 1.39 -14.48
N ILE A 156 22.15 1.12 -14.05
CA ILE A 156 20.94 1.45 -14.84
C ILE A 156 20.78 2.96 -14.97
N TYR A 157 20.98 3.71 -13.89
CA TYR A 157 20.82 5.17 -13.89
C TYR A 157 21.84 5.86 -14.80
N ASP A 158 23.11 5.45 -14.75
CA ASP A 158 24.17 6.01 -15.59
C ASP A 158 23.95 5.70 -17.07
N ALA A 159 23.48 4.49 -17.38
CA ALA A 159 23.11 4.11 -18.74
C ALA A 159 21.93 4.93 -19.28
N LEU A 160 20.90 5.17 -18.45
CA LEU A 160 19.77 6.00 -18.81
C LEU A 160 20.13 7.49 -18.92
N ASP A 161 20.98 8.01 -18.01
CA ASP A 161 21.49 9.37 -18.05
C ASP A 161 22.28 9.62 -19.35
N THR A 162 23.08 8.62 -19.77
CA THR A 162 23.88 8.68 -21.00
C THR A 162 23.00 8.57 -22.26
N ALA A 163 22.04 7.64 -22.29
CA ALA A 163 21.27 7.37 -23.50
C ALA A 163 20.15 8.39 -23.74
N VAL A 164 19.33 8.67 -22.72
CA VAL A 164 18.07 9.44 -22.89
C VAL A 164 18.01 10.72 -22.07
N GLY A 165 18.97 10.91 -21.17
CA GLY A 165 19.04 12.07 -20.28
C GLY A 165 17.90 12.15 -19.28
N ARG A 166 18.09 13.00 -18.26
CA ARG A 166 17.11 13.21 -17.20
C ARG A 166 15.92 14.04 -17.67
N ARG A 167 14.78 13.79 -17.04
CA ARG A 167 13.54 14.53 -17.18
C ARG A 167 13.18 15.15 -15.84
N THR A 168 12.81 16.42 -15.84
CA THR A 168 12.21 17.05 -14.66
C THR A 168 10.76 16.59 -14.51
N PRO A 169 10.31 16.22 -13.30
CA PRO A 169 8.91 15.92 -13.06
C PRO A 169 8.04 17.06 -13.57
N ARG A 170 7.08 16.73 -14.46
CA ARG A 170 6.02 17.67 -14.76
C ARG A 170 5.25 17.86 -13.46
N THR A 171 5.02 19.10 -13.03
CA THR A 171 4.07 19.40 -11.97
C THR A 171 2.69 18.99 -12.45
N MET A 172 2.35 17.71 -12.31
CA MET A 172 0.97 17.28 -12.38
C MET A 172 0.28 17.85 -11.16
N GLN A 173 -0.86 18.50 -11.37
CA GLN A 173 -1.75 18.81 -10.26
C GLN A 173 -2.01 17.50 -9.51
N LYS A 174 -1.84 17.53 -8.18
CA LYS A 174 -1.93 16.39 -7.24
C LYS A 174 -3.22 15.55 -7.39
N TYR A 175 -4.16 16.03 -8.18
CA TYR A 175 -5.52 15.55 -8.33
C TYR A 175 -5.89 15.27 -9.80
N TRP A 176 -4.94 15.04 -10.72
CA TRP A 176 -5.30 14.79 -12.13
C TRP A 176 -6.29 13.61 -12.29
N PHE A 177 -6.19 12.61 -11.40
CA PHE A 177 -7.12 11.48 -11.30
C PHE A 177 -8.35 11.78 -10.42
N TRP A 178 -8.29 12.79 -9.55
CA TRP A 178 -9.30 13.11 -8.56
C TRP A 178 -10.08 14.38 -8.95
N SER A 179 -11.13 14.19 -9.74
CA SER A 179 -12.01 15.29 -10.15
C SER A 179 -13.14 15.55 -9.18
N VAL A 180 -13.72 16.75 -9.27
CA VAL A 180 -15.00 17.10 -8.63
C VAL A 180 -16.07 16.03 -8.91
N ASP A 181 -16.24 15.61 -10.17
CA ASP A 181 -17.22 14.57 -10.54
C ASP A 181 -16.95 13.20 -9.89
N LEU A 182 -15.69 12.89 -9.58
CA LEU A 182 -15.33 11.63 -8.94
C LEU A 182 -15.57 11.72 -7.43
N GLN A 183 -15.24 12.87 -6.84
CA GLN A 183 -15.56 13.17 -5.44
C GLN A 183 -17.07 13.14 -5.20
N ASP A 184 -17.86 13.80 -6.04
CA ASP A 184 -19.33 13.83 -5.93
C ASP A 184 -19.95 12.43 -6.06
N ALA A 185 -19.43 11.60 -6.98
CA ALA A 185 -19.86 10.22 -7.14
C ALA A 185 -19.50 9.36 -5.90
N MET A 186 -18.31 9.54 -5.33
CA MET A 186 -17.87 8.86 -4.10
C MET A 186 -18.72 9.27 -2.90
N ASP A 187 -19.00 10.56 -2.74
CA ASP A 187 -19.83 11.09 -1.65
C ASP A 187 -21.29 10.65 -1.77
N LEU A 188 -21.82 10.59 -2.99
CA LEU A 188 -23.13 10.01 -3.25
C LEU A 188 -23.18 8.52 -2.90
N ARG A 189 -22.14 7.75 -3.25
CA ARG A 189 -22.03 6.33 -2.90
C ARG A 189 -22.06 6.13 -1.39
N GLU A 190 -21.28 6.93 -0.66
CA GLU A 190 -21.20 6.87 0.80
C GLU A 190 -22.53 7.25 1.45
N ARG A 191 -23.16 8.37 1.06
CA ARG A 191 -24.48 8.76 1.58
C ARG A 191 -25.55 7.71 1.31
N SER A 192 -25.58 7.14 0.11
CA SER A 192 -26.54 6.09 -0.24
C SER A 192 -26.32 4.81 0.57
N TYR A 193 -25.06 4.46 0.86
CA TYR A 193 -24.73 3.36 1.76
C TYR A 193 -25.22 3.62 3.19
N GLN A 194 -24.96 4.80 3.73
CA GLN A 194 -25.42 5.18 5.07
C GLN A 194 -26.93 5.07 5.19
N HIS A 195 -27.68 5.57 4.21
CA HIS A 195 -29.14 5.45 4.19
C HIS A 195 -29.60 4.00 4.14
N TRP A 196 -28.97 3.16 3.31
CA TRP A 196 -29.27 1.74 3.28
C TRP A 196 -29.01 1.05 4.61
N ARG A 197 -27.88 1.35 5.25
CA ARG A 197 -27.47 0.74 6.52
C ARG A 197 -28.46 1.03 7.65
N HIS A 198 -29.00 2.24 7.70
CA HIS A 198 -29.95 2.68 8.73
C HIS A 198 -31.43 2.46 8.36
N SER A 199 -31.71 2.00 7.15
CA SER A 199 -33.07 1.68 6.70
C SER A 199 -33.54 0.29 7.13
N SER A 200 -34.86 0.11 7.21
CA SER A 200 -35.52 -1.14 7.60
C SER A 200 -36.73 -1.43 6.71
N GLY A 201 -37.20 -2.68 6.73
CA GLY A 201 -38.36 -3.12 5.93
C GLY A 201 -38.16 -2.90 4.42
N LEU A 202 -39.23 -2.52 3.72
CA LEU A 202 -39.22 -2.28 2.26
C LEU A 202 -38.28 -1.14 1.86
N GLN A 203 -38.07 -0.14 2.73
CA GLN A 203 -37.12 0.95 2.46
C GLN A 203 -35.69 0.44 2.30
N LYS A 204 -35.35 -0.69 2.93
CA LYS A 204 -34.02 -1.29 2.80
C LYS A 204 -33.74 -1.76 1.37
N ALA A 205 -34.73 -2.29 0.66
CA ALA A 205 -34.57 -2.67 -0.74
C ALA A 205 -34.39 -1.43 -1.64
N ILE A 206 -35.17 -0.37 -1.39
CA ILE A 206 -35.10 0.89 -2.16
C ILE A 206 -33.74 1.58 -1.96
N CYS A 207 -33.29 1.70 -0.72
CA CYS A 207 -31.98 2.29 -0.41
C CYS A 207 -30.83 1.44 -0.96
N TRP A 208 -30.98 0.11 -1.01
CA TRP A 208 -30.00 -0.77 -1.65
C TRP A 208 -29.86 -0.50 -3.14
N MET A 209 -30.96 -0.36 -3.87
CA MET A 209 -30.93 -0.01 -5.30
C MET A 209 -30.21 1.33 -5.53
N ARG A 210 -30.54 2.36 -4.74
CA ARG A 210 -29.86 3.67 -4.82
C ARG A 210 -28.35 3.58 -4.56
N HIS A 211 -27.94 2.71 -3.64
CA HIS A 211 -26.52 2.46 -3.40
C HIS A 211 -25.85 1.78 -4.60
N GLN A 212 -26.51 0.82 -5.24
CA GLN A 212 -26.00 0.17 -6.46
C GLN A 212 -25.84 1.16 -7.62
N ASP A 213 -26.80 2.06 -7.82
CA ASP A 213 -26.72 3.12 -8.83
C ASP A 213 -25.53 4.05 -8.57
N ALA A 214 -25.32 4.45 -7.31
CA ALA A 214 -24.17 5.27 -6.93
C ALA A 214 -22.82 4.53 -7.12
N CYS A 215 -22.77 3.23 -6.83
CA CYS A 215 -21.61 2.37 -7.13
C CYS A 215 -21.34 2.28 -8.65
N HIS A 216 -22.38 2.29 -9.48
CA HIS A 216 -22.24 2.33 -10.94
C HIS A 216 -21.73 3.70 -11.42
N ALA A 217 -22.22 4.80 -10.86
CA ALA A 217 -21.75 6.14 -11.18
C ALA A 217 -20.24 6.31 -10.91
N VAL A 218 -19.73 5.80 -9.77
CA VAL A 218 -18.30 5.78 -9.48
C VAL A 218 -17.51 5.02 -10.55
N ARG A 219 -17.98 3.83 -10.94
CA ARG A 219 -17.32 3.01 -11.98
C ARG A 219 -17.25 3.76 -13.32
N LEU A 220 -18.32 4.44 -13.72
CA LEU A 220 -18.33 5.25 -14.94
C LEU A 220 -17.37 6.44 -14.85
N SER A 221 -17.32 7.15 -13.72
CA SER A 221 -16.41 8.29 -13.52
C SER A 221 -14.94 7.88 -13.57
N VAL A 222 -14.62 6.65 -13.14
CA VAL A 222 -13.28 6.06 -13.26
C VAL A 222 -12.97 5.64 -14.70
N GLN A 223 -13.92 5.03 -15.42
CA GLN A 223 -13.72 4.52 -16.79
C GLN A 223 -13.63 5.62 -17.86
N ARG A 224 -14.22 6.79 -17.63
CA ARG A 224 -14.17 7.92 -18.58
C ARG A 224 -12.83 8.67 -18.57
N ARG A 225 -11.85 8.22 -17.78
CA ARG A 225 -10.54 8.85 -17.58
C ARG A 225 -9.44 7.88 -17.99
#